data_AF-A0A1G8TZ73-F1
#
_entry.id   AF-A0A1G8TZ73-F1
#
_cell.length_a   1.000
_cell.length_b   1.000
_cell.length_c   1.000
_cell.angle_alpha   90.00
_cell.angle_beta   90.00
_cell.angle_gamma   90.00
#
_symmetry.space_group_name_H-M   'P 1'
#
loop_
_entity.id
_entity.type
_entity.pdbx_description
1 polymer ?
#
loop_
_entity_poly.entity_id
_entity_poly.type
_entity_poly.pdbx_seq_one_letter_code
_entity_poly.pdbx_strand_id
1 'polypeptide(L)' 'MTTLRRWRHRVVRAYQLACARQDARSRNIITPLGVWACEHCPQVSLTQFAFRTHLANLHAA' A
#
# COMPACT_ATOMS: atom_id res chain seq x y z
N MET A 1 -11.06 18.07 13.71
CA MET A 1 -11.02 16.57 13.77
C MET A 1 -10.49 15.90 12.49
N THR A 2 -10.31 16.61 11.38
CA THR A 2 -9.83 16.07 10.09
C THR A 2 -8.32 15.78 10.05
N THR A 3 -7.53 16.54 10.79
CA THR A 3 -6.06 16.40 10.88
C THR A 3 -5.64 15.07 11.49
N LEU A 4 -6.29 14.65 12.58
CA LEU A 4 -6.05 13.35 13.24
C LEU A 4 -6.36 12.16 12.32
N ARG A 5 -7.45 12.21 11.56
CA ARG A 5 -7.80 11.17 10.58
C ARG A 5 -6.72 11.03 9.50
N ARG A 6 -6.25 12.16 8.94
CA ARG A 6 -5.18 12.17 7.93
C ARG A 6 -3.85 11.67 8.50
N TRP A 7 -3.50 12.08 9.71
CA TRP A 7 -2.28 11.63 10.38
C TRP A 7 -2.30 10.12 10.63
N ARG A 8 -3.42 9.62 11.15
CA ARG A 8 -3.61 8.19 11.41
C ARG A 8 -3.54 7.39 10.11
N HIS A 9 -4.10 7.89 9.01
CA HIS A 9 -3.95 7.28 7.68
C HIS A 9 -2.47 7.19 7.24
N ARG A 10 -1.69 8.25 7.44
CA ARG A 10 -0.26 8.27 7.08
C ARG A 10 0.55 7.25 7.91
N VAL A 11 0.30 7.16 9.20
CA VAL A 11 0.98 6.21 10.10
C VAL A 11 0.63 4.77 9.74
N VAL A 12 -0.66 4.48 9.50
CA VAL A 12 -1.11 3.16 9.05
C VAL A 12 -0.46 2.78 7.72
N ARG A 13 -0.39 3.72 6.76
CA ARG A 13 0.28 3.51 5.47
C ARG A 13 1.77 3.20 5.64
N ALA A 14 2.47 3.94 6.50
CA ALA A 14 3.89 3.71 6.78
C ALA A 14 4.13 2.33 7.43
N TYR A 15 3.27 1.94 8.37
CA TYR A 15 3.33 0.63 9.02
C TYR A 15 3.12 -0.52 8.03
N GLN A 16 2.05 -0.46 7.23
CA GLN A 16 1.76 -1.48 6.21
C GLN A 16 2.91 -1.61 5.21
N LEU A 17 3.52 -0.49 4.82
CA LEU A 17 4.64 -0.46 3.89
C LEU A 17 5.91 -1.11 4.48
N ALA A 18 6.16 -0.93 5.77
CA ALA A 18 7.24 -1.61 6.49
C ALA A 18 7.00 -3.13 6.55
N CYS A 19 5.78 -3.57 6.92
CA CYS A 19 5.42 -4.99 6.94
C CYS A 19 5.53 -5.63 5.56
N ALA A 20 5.08 -4.95 4.51
CA ALA A 20 5.14 -5.43 3.14
C ALA A 20 6.59 -5.63 2.64
N ARG A 21 7.50 -4.70 2.99
CA ARG A 21 8.93 -4.86 2.70
C ARG A 21 9.55 -6.03 3.44
N GLN A 22 9.15 -6.25 4.69
CA GLN A 22 9.67 -7.33 5.51
C GLN A 22 9.18 -8.71 5.02
N ASP A 23 7.92 -8.84 4.59
CA ASP A 23 7.39 -10.06 3.97
C ASP A 23 8.03 -10.33 2.59
N ALA A 24 8.29 -9.29 1.79
CA ALA A 24 9.03 -9.47 0.53
C ALA A 24 10.45 -10.01 0.78
N ARG A 25 11.14 -9.47 1.80
CA ARG A 25 12.48 -9.93 2.21
C ARG A 25 12.45 -11.38 2.70
N SER A 26 11.47 -11.79 3.50
CA SER A 26 11.38 -13.16 4.02
C SER A 26 11.15 -14.20 2.91
N ARG A 27 10.52 -13.80 1.81
CA ARG A 27 10.25 -14.65 0.64
C ARG A 27 11.35 -14.60 -0.42
N ASN A 28 12.49 -13.94 -0.15
CA ASN A 28 13.54 -13.66 -1.14
C ASN A 28 13.02 -12.99 -2.42
N ILE A 29 11.92 -12.25 -2.32
CA ILE A 29 11.39 -11.46 -3.42
C ILE A 29 12.20 -10.16 -3.41
N ILE A 30 12.84 -9.84 -4.55
CA ILE A 30 13.49 -8.55 -4.76
C ILE A 30 12.43 -7.50 -4.49
N THR A 31 12.57 -6.75 -3.39
CA THR A 31 11.59 -5.75 -2.98
C THR A 31 11.59 -4.69 -4.07
N PRO A 32 10.57 -4.62 -4.95
CA PRO A 32 10.60 -3.62 -5.99
C PRO A 32 10.55 -2.26 -5.29
N LEU A 33 11.33 -1.29 -5.79
CA LEU A 33 11.30 0.09 -5.30
C LEU A 33 9.87 0.68 -5.27
N GLY A 34 8.91 0.07 -5.99
CA GLY A 34 7.50 0.43 -6.00
C GLY A 34 6.63 -0.46 -5.11
N VAL A 35 6.55 -0.14 -3.81
CA VAL A 35 5.39 -0.52 -3.00
C VAL A 35 4.30 0.52 -3.23
N TRP A 36 3.14 0.09 -3.70
CA TRP A 36 2.06 0.98 -4.13
C TRP A 36 0.94 0.96 -3.10
N ALA A 37 0.60 2.10 -2.55
CA ALA A 37 -0.46 2.24 -1.55
C ALA A 37 -1.58 3.08 -2.14
N CYS A 38 -2.81 2.59 -2.00
CA CYS A 38 -3.99 3.29 -2.47
C CYS A 38 -4.25 4.54 -1.63
N GLU A 39 -4.73 5.61 -2.27
CA GLU A 39 -5.09 6.84 -1.58
C GLU A 39 -6.53 6.83 -1.06
N HIS A 40 -7.38 6.00 -1.67
CA HIS A 40 -8.81 5.91 -1.36
C HIS A 40 -9.12 4.85 -0.30
N CYS A 41 -8.26 3.84 -0.14
CA CYS A 41 -8.47 2.75 0.81
C CYS A 41 -7.14 2.28 1.45
N PRO A 42 -7.18 1.54 2.57
CA PRO A 42 -5.96 1.09 3.26
C PRO A 42 -5.26 -0.11 2.59
N GLN A 43 -5.50 -0.36 1.30
CA GLN A 43 -4.88 -1.47 0.56
C GLN A 43 -3.47 -1.09 0.07
N VAL A 44 -2.52 -2.02 0.25
CA VAL A 44 -1.13 -1.89 -0.23
C VAL A 44 -0.80 -3.07 -1.14
N SER A 45 -0.18 -2.78 -2.28
CA SER A 45 0.19 -3.74 -3.31
C SER A 45 1.70 -3.74 -3.52
N LEU A 46 2.28 -4.95 -3.58
CA LEU A 46 3.71 -5.17 -3.80
C LEU A 46 4.11 -5.08 -5.28
N THR A 47 3.16 -5.25 -6.21
CA THR A 47 3.40 -5.16 -7.65
C THR A 47 2.55 -4.06 -8.27
N GLN A 48 3.10 -3.38 -9.27
CA GLN A 48 2.37 -2.34 -10.01
C GLN A 48 1.14 -2.93 -10.72
N PHE A 49 1.24 -4.17 -11.22
CA PHE A 49 0.11 -4.86 -11.83
C PHE A 49 -1.05 -5.01 -10.84
N ALA A 50 -0.80 -5.61 -9.66
CA ALA A 50 -1.84 -5.79 -8.63
C ALA A 50 -2.42 -4.45 -8.16
N PHE A 51 -1.60 -3.40 -8.07
CA PHE A 51 -2.08 -2.06 -7.75
C PHE A 51 -3.03 -1.52 -8.81
N ARG A 52 -2.69 -1.66 -10.10
CA ARG A 52 -3.56 -1.26 -11.21
C ARG A 52 -4.85 -2.05 -11.25
N THR A 53 -4.79 -3.37 -11.02
CA THR A 53 -6.01 -4.19 -10.95
C THR A 53 -6.89 -3.78 -9.78
N HIS A 54 -6.31 -3.49 -8.63
CA HIS A 54 -7.02 -2.99 -7.46
C HIS A 54 -7.74 -1.67 -7.76
N LEU A 55 -7.03 -0.70 -8.35
CA LEU A 55 -7.63 0.58 -8.76
C LEU A 55 -8.76 0.37 -9.77
N ALA A 56 -8.55 -0.47 -10.79
CA ALA A 56 -9.56 -0.74 -11.80
C ALA A 56 -10.82 -1.44 -11.24
N ASN A 57 -10.67 -2.38 -10.32
CA ASN A 57 -11.79 -3.17 -9.83
C ASN A 57 -12.59 -2.49 -8.72
N LEU A 58 -11.94 -1.69 -7.87
CA LEU A 58 -12.56 -1.12 -6.68
C LEU A 58 -12.71 0.41 -6.73
N HIS A 59 -12.01 1.07 -7.65
CA HIS A 59 -11.96 2.53 -7.74
C HIS A 59 -12.08 3.08 -9.17
N ALA A 60 -12.33 2.25 -10.18
CA ALA A 60 -12.77 2.74 -11.48
C ALA A 60 -14.22 3.21 -11.32
N ALA A 61 -14.39 4.52 -11.33
CA ALA A 61 -15.69 5.15 -11.52
C ALA A 61 -16.13 5.00 -12.98
#